data_AF-A0A7S1NR28-F1
#
_entry.id   AF-A0A7S1NR28-F1
#
_cell.length_a   1.000
_cell.length_b   1.000
_cell.length_c   1.000
_cell.angle_alpha   90.00
_cell.angle_beta   90.00
_cell.angle_gamma   90.00
#
_symmetry.space_group_name_H-M   'P 1'
#
loop_
_entity.id
_entity.type
_entity.pdbx_description
1 polymer ?
#
loop_
_entity_poly.entity_id
_entity_poly.type
_entity_poly.pdbx_seq_one_letter_code
_entity_poly.pdbx_strand_id
1 'polypeptide(L)'
;AIRTVGLVFAAALGVRLLLLAYGAWQDANLRVKYTDIDYSVFSDAAVFMSKGGSPYERATYRYTPLLAFMLQVNVWHPMAGKLLFVLMDMVVGGCIYAMLRPRLQSKEHPDEGPARALMY
;
A
#
# COMPACT_ATOMS: atom_id res chain seq x y z
N ALA A 1 -19.32 -12.05 -10.39
CA ALA A 1 -18.64 -11.57 -9.17
C ALA A 1 -17.11 -11.70 -9.24
N ILE A 2 -16.54 -12.92 -9.23
CA ILE A 2 -15.08 -13.12 -9.14
C ILE A 2 -14.31 -12.46 -10.31
N ARG A 3 -14.80 -12.60 -11.54
CA ARG A 3 -14.18 -11.96 -12.73
C ARG A 3 -14.15 -10.43 -12.61
N THR A 4 -15.26 -9.82 -12.21
CA THR A 4 -15.35 -8.35 -12.05
C THR A 4 -14.40 -7.85 -10.98
N VAL A 5 -14.31 -8.53 -9.84
CA VAL A 5 -13.38 -8.19 -8.75
C VAL A 5 -11.94 -8.30 -9.24
N GLY A 6 -11.59 -9.40 -9.92
CA GLY A 6 -10.26 -9.57 -10.52
C GLY A 6 -9.89 -8.43 -11.47
N LEU A 7 -10.83 -7.99 -12.33
CA LEU A 7 -10.63 -6.85 -13.23
C LEU A 7 -10.41 -5.53 -12.48
N VAL A 8 -11.15 -5.30 -11.38
CA VAL A 8 -10.96 -4.10 -10.54
C VAL A 8 -9.57 -4.08 -9.92
N PHE A 9 -9.11 -5.19 -9.34
CA PHE A 9 -7.75 -5.27 -8.79
C PHE A 9 -6.67 -5.16 -9.87
N ALA A 10 -6.87 -5.77 -11.04
CA ALA A 10 -5.94 -5.64 -12.16
C ALA A 10 -5.84 -4.18 -12.65
N ALA A 11 -6.97 -3.50 -12.82
CA ALA A 11 -7.01 -2.09 -13.18
C ALA A 11 -6.37 -1.21 -12.10
N ALA A 12 -6.65 -1.47 -10.83
CA ALA A 12 -6.08 -0.76 -9.69
C ALA A 12 -4.55 -0.89 -9.62
N LEU A 13 -4.00 -2.08 -9.94
CA LEU A 13 -2.57 -2.30 -10.07
C LEU A 13 -2.01 -1.55 -11.28
N GLY A 14 -2.65 -1.68 -12.44
CA GLY A 14 -2.23 -1.03 -13.68
C GLY A 14 -2.12 0.49 -13.53
N VAL A 15 -3.13 1.14 -12.95
CA VAL A 15 -3.12 2.59 -12.67
C VAL A 15 -1.98 2.97 -11.72
N ARG A 16 -1.75 2.20 -10.65
CA ARG A 16 -0.64 2.47 -9.71
C ARG A 16 0.72 2.36 -10.37
N LEU A 17 0.94 1.32 -11.18
CA LEU A 17 2.20 1.15 -11.91
C LEU A 17 2.42 2.27 -12.94
N LEU A 18 1.36 2.71 -13.62
CA LEU A 18 1.41 3.84 -14.56
C LEU A 18 1.77 5.13 -13.82
N LEU A 19 1.10 5.44 -12.72
CA LEU A 19 1.41 6.61 -11.90
C LEU A 19 2.81 6.56 -11.29
N LEU A 20 3.28 5.38 -10.90
CA LEU A 20 4.64 5.18 -10.40
C LEU A 20 5.68 5.44 -11.49
N ALA A 21 5.45 4.98 -12.72
CA ALA A 21 6.30 5.27 -13.87
C ALA A 21 6.28 6.77 -14.24
N TYR A 22 5.09 7.37 -14.26
CA TYR A 22 4.93 8.81 -14.48
C TYR A 22 5.63 9.63 -13.40
N GLY A 23 5.46 9.27 -12.13
CA GLY A 23 6.10 9.94 -11.01
C GLY A 23 7.63 9.84 -11.09
N ALA A 24 8.17 8.69 -11.50
CA ALA A 24 9.61 8.54 -11.74
C ALA A 24 10.12 9.47 -12.85
N TRP A 25 9.37 9.57 -13.96
CA TRP A 25 9.68 10.50 -15.03
C TRP A 25 9.59 11.97 -14.56
N GLN A 26 8.52 12.35 -13.85
CA GLN A 26 8.34 13.70 -13.33
C GLN A 26 9.47 14.07 -12.34
N ASP A 27 9.82 13.18 -11.43
CA ASP A 27 10.89 13.39 -10.46
C ASP A 27 12.25 13.61 -11.15
N ALA A 28 12.48 13.00 -12.32
CA ALA A 28 13.72 13.18 -13.09
C ALA A 28 13.72 14.45 -13.96
N ASN A 29 12.57 14.89 -14.46
CA ASN A 29 12.50 15.94 -15.49
C ASN A 29 12.01 17.29 -14.98
N LEU A 30 11.26 17.32 -13.87
CA LEU A 30 10.61 18.54 -13.37
C LEU A 30 11.22 19.01 -12.03
N ARG A 31 11.11 20.33 -11.80
CA ARG A 31 11.54 20.96 -10.56
C ARG A 31 10.65 20.56 -9.38
N VAL A 32 9.33 20.52 -9.60
CA VAL A 32 8.36 20.07 -8.61
C VAL A 32 8.28 18.55 -8.65
N LYS A 33 8.63 17.91 -7.53
CA LYS A 33 8.65 16.46 -7.41
C LYS A 33 7.23 15.91 -7.27
N TYR A 34 7.00 14.75 -7.88
CA TYR A 34 5.79 13.96 -7.67
C TYR A 34 5.88 13.22 -6.34
N THR A 35 7.05 12.65 -6.05
CA THR A 35 7.29 11.93 -4.80
C THR A 35 7.51 12.91 -3.65
N ASP A 36 6.77 12.72 -2.56
CA ASP A 36 6.91 13.49 -1.32
C ASP A 36 8.34 13.36 -0.73
N ILE A 37 8.83 14.43 -0.11
CA ILE A 37 10.13 14.46 0.58
C ILE A 37 10.22 13.40 1.67
N ASP A 38 9.09 13.04 2.28
CA ASP A 38 9.00 12.01 3.29
C ASP A 38 9.55 10.67 2.77
N TYR A 39 9.40 10.35 1.47
CA TYR A 39 10.00 9.15 0.88
C TYR A 39 11.53 9.10 1.05
N SER A 40 12.18 10.25 0.92
CA SER A 40 13.62 10.36 1.11
C SER A 40 14.00 10.15 2.58
N VAL A 41 13.22 10.71 3.52
CA VAL A 41 13.43 10.55 4.96
C VAL A 41 13.34 9.08 5.37
N PHE A 42 12.35 8.33 4.86
CA PHE A 42 12.24 6.92 5.20
C PHE A 42 13.37 6.09 4.57
N SER A 43 13.73 6.37 3.32
CA SER A 43 14.78 5.65 2.60
C SER A 43 16.14 5.84 3.25
N ASP A 44 16.40 7.06 3.68
CA ASP A 44 17.60 7.46 4.39
C ASP A 44 17.72 6.79 5.78
N ALA A 45 16.61 6.71 6.53
CA ALA A 45 16.56 5.95 7.77
C ALA A 45 16.69 4.43 7.54
N ALA A 46 16.11 3.89 6.45
CA ALA A 46 16.23 2.49 6.10
C ALA A 46 17.68 2.08 5.77
N VAL A 47 18.39 2.91 4.99
CA VAL A 47 19.82 2.71 4.71
C VAL A 47 20.65 2.80 5.99
N PHE A 48 20.35 3.75 6.87
CA PHE A 48 21.06 3.88 8.14
C PHE A 48 20.86 2.64 9.03
N MET A 49 19.63 2.16 9.14
CA MET A 49 19.32 0.96 9.91
C MET A 49 19.91 -0.31 9.30
N SER A 50 20.06 -0.40 7.98
CA SER A 50 20.76 -1.52 7.33
C SER A 50 22.23 -1.64 7.75
N LYS A 51 22.82 -0.56 8.30
CA LYS A 51 24.18 -0.51 8.83
C LYS A 51 24.24 -0.72 10.35
N GLY A 52 23.12 -1.06 10.98
CA GLY A 52 23.02 -1.35 12.41
C GLY A 52 22.64 -0.16 13.30
N GLY A 53 22.36 1.01 12.72
CA GLY A 53 21.91 2.19 13.49
C GLY A 53 20.41 2.20 13.79
N SER A 54 19.97 3.03 14.73
CA SER A 54 18.54 3.27 14.97
C SER A 54 17.98 4.29 13.96
N PRO A 55 16.79 4.08 13.38
CA PRO A 55 16.18 5.06 12.49
C PRO A 55 15.91 6.41 13.19
N TYR A 56 15.76 6.41 14.52
CA TYR A 56 15.54 7.61 15.32
C TYR A 56 16.80 8.45 15.58
N GLU A 57 17.98 7.95 15.22
CA GLU A 57 19.19 8.77 15.19
C GLU A 57 19.20 9.73 13.98
N ARG A 58 18.27 9.57 13.04
CA ARG A 58 18.05 10.53 11.95
C ARG A 58 17.14 11.65 12.44
N ALA A 59 17.68 12.87 12.51
CA ALA A 59 16.99 14.05 13.06
C ALA A 59 15.62 14.34 12.42
N THR A 60 15.40 13.95 11.17
CA THR A 60 14.14 14.18 10.43
C THR A 60 13.17 13.00 10.48
N TYR A 61 13.57 11.86 11.06
CA TYR A 61 12.75 10.65 11.06
C TYR A 61 11.74 10.63 12.22
N ARG A 62 10.45 10.65 11.87
CA ARG A 62 9.33 10.76 12.82
C ARG A 62 8.31 9.60 12.73
N TYR A 63 8.67 8.53 12.03
CA TYR A 63 7.76 7.42 11.70
C TYR A 63 8.02 6.20 12.58
N THR A 64 7.18 5.18 12.45
CA THR A 64 7.36 3.91 13.18
C THR A 64 8.61 3.19 12.68
N PRO A 65 9.43 2.58 13.55
CA PRO A 65 10.70 1.98 13.13
C PRO A 65 10.47 0.82 12.17
N LEU A 66 9.31 0.16 12.26
CA LEU A 66 8.84 -0.87 11.33
C LEU A 66 8.81 -0.37 9.88
N LEU A 67 8.44 0.89 9.63
CA LEU A 67 8.42 1.44 8.28
C LEU A 67 9.83 1.52 7.69
N ALA A 68 10.80 2.04 8.46
CA ALA A 68 12.18 2.06 7.99
C ALA A 68 12.74 0.64 7.81
N PHE A 69 12.29 -0.33 8.63
CA PHE A 69 12.75 -1.71 8.55
C PHE A 69 12.27 -2.36 7.26
N MET A 70 10.98 -2.24 6.96
CA MET A 70 10.42 -2.74 5.70
C MET A 70 11.04 -2.08 4.47
N LEU A 71 11.39 -0.79 4.57
CA LEU A 71 12.02 -0.04 3.48
C LEU A 71 13.52 -0.32 3.30
N GLN A 72 14.13 -1.25 4.06
CA GLN A 72 15.51 -1.68 3.79
C GLN A 72 15.68 -2.27 2.38
N VAL A 73 14.59 -2.69 1.72
CA VAL A 73 14.60 -3.05 0.29
C VAL A 73 15.10 -1.91 -0.62
N ASN A 74 15.02 -0.65 -0.18
CA ASN A 74 15.55 0.50 -0.90
C ASN A 74 17.08 0.52 -1.00
N VAL A 75 17.78 -0.26 -0.16
CA VAL A 75 19.23 -0.45 -0.27
C VAL A 75 19.59 -1.03 -1.63
N TRP A 76 18.70 -1.83 -2.23
CA TRP A 76 18.97 -2.51 -3.50
C TRP A 76 18.56 -1.64 -4.70
N HIS A 77 17.44 -0.93 -4.58
CA HIS A 77 17.00 0.02 -5.60
C HIS A 77 16.02 1.05 -5.02
N PRO A 78 16.13 2.36 -5.35
CA PRO A 78 15.25 3.40 -4.81
C PRO A 78 13.76 3.22 -5.15
N MET A 79 13.42 2.43 -6.18
CA MET A 79 12.03 2.12 -6.55
C MET A 79 11.41 0.97 -5.74
N ALA A 80 12.23 0.15 -5.07
CA ALA A 80 11.76 -1.07 -4.40
C ALA A 80 10.71 -0.75 -3.32
N GLY A 81 10.91 0.31 -2.56
CA GLY A 81 10.00 0.79 -1.53
C GLY A 81 8.70 1.36 -2.10
N LYS A 82 8.76 2.02 -3.27
CA LYS A 82 7.56 2.45 -3.98
C LYS A 82 6.73 1.25 -4.44
N LEU A 83 7.38 0.19 -4.93
CA LEU A 83 6.70 -1.07 -5.28
C LEU A 83 6.13 -1.78 -4.04
N LEU A 84 6.83 -1.74 -2.91
CA LEU A 84 6.32 -2.25 -1.64
C LEU A 84 5.06 -1.50 -1.21
N PHE A 85 5.01 -0.17 -1.35
CA PHE A 85 3.79 0.60 -1.08
C PHE A 85 2.63 0.21 -1.99
N VAL A 86 2.89 0.03 -3.29
CA VAL A 86 1.88 -0.49 -4.23
C VAL A 86 1.38 -1.87 -3.79
N LEU A 87 2.27 -2.76 -3.35
CA LEU A 87 1.86 -4.08 -2.83
C LEU A 87 0.99 -3.94 -1.58
N MET A 88 1.37 -3.11 -0.62
CA MET A 88 0.62 -2.89 0.62
C MET A 88 -0.76 -2.29 0.35
N ASP A 89 -0.87 -1.34 -0.58
CA ASP A 89 -2.15 -0.80 -1.03
C ASP A 89 -3.09 -1.88 -1.56
N MET A 90 -2.56 -2.84 -2.34
CA MET A 90 -3.33 -3.94 -2.89
C MET A 90 -3.82 -4.89 -1.79
N VAL A 91 -2.98 -5.16 -0.79
CA VAL A 91 -3.36 -5.95 0.39
C VAL A 91 -4.46 -5.23 1.18
N VAL A 92 -4.30 -3.93 1.46
CA VAL A 92 -5.31 -3.12 2.16
C VAL A 92 -6.63 -3.11 1.38
N GLY A 93 -6.60 -2.93 0.07
CA GLY A 93 -7.78 -3.02 -0.79
C GLY A 93 -8.46 -4.40 -0.70
N GLY A 94 -7.67 -5.47 -0.64
CA GLY A 94 -8.15 -6.84 -0.41
C GLY A 94 -8.85 -7.01 0.94
N CYS A 95 -8.24 -6.51 2.01
CA CYS A 95 -8.82 -6.53 3.36
C CYS A 95 -10.13 -5.75 3.42
N ILE A 96 -10.17 -4.54 2.85
CA ILE A 96 -11.39 -3.72 2.77
C ILE A 96 -12.50 -4.48 2.02
N TYR A 97 -12.17 -5.05 0.86
CA TYR A 97 -13.13 -5.85 0.09
C TYR A 97 -13.66 -7.04 0.90
N ALA A 98 -12.79 -7.78 1.59
CA ALA A 98 -13.18 -8.91 2.44
C ALA A 98 -14.11 -8.50 3.58
N MET A 99 -13.90 -7.31 4.17
CA MET A 99 -14.77 -6.77 5.23
C MET A 99 -16.12 -6.28 4.72
N LEU A 100 -16.19 -5.72 3.50
CA LEU A 100 -17.44 -5.21 2.93
C LEU A 100 -18.30 -6.31 2.28
N ARG A 101 -17.69 -7.36 1.71
CA ARG A 101 -18.42 -8.39 0.95
C ARG A 101 -19.62 -8.99 1.71
N PRO A 102 -19.50 -9.42 2.98
CA PRO A 102 -20.65 -9.97 3.72
C PRO A 102 -21.76 -8.94 3.96
N ARG A 103 -21.40 -7.67 4.18
CA ARG A 103 -22.36 -6.57 4.43
C ARG A 103 -23.15 -6.19 3.18
N LEU A 104 -22.52 -6.27 2.02
CA LEU A 104 -23.19 -6.07 0.73
C LEU A 104 -24.20 -7.19 0.46
N GLN A 105 -23.82 -8.44 0.71
CA GLN A 105 -24.70 -9.60 0.56
C GLN A 105 -25.90 -9.56 1.50
N SER A 106 -25.69 -9.12 2.75
CA SER A 106 -26.77 -8.93 3.74
C SER A 106 -27.75 -7.82 3.34
N LYS A 107 -27.29 -6.74 2.71
CA LYS A 107 -28.19 -5.69 2.18
C LYS A 107 -28.98 -6.14 0.94
N GLU A 108 -28.43 -7.04 0.13
CA GLU A 108 -29.12 -7.59 -1.05
C GLU A 108 -30.26 -8.56 -0.68
N HIS A 109 -30.23 -9.15 0.53
CA HIS A 109 -31.24 -10.10 1.01
C HIS A 109 -31.81 -9.67 2.38
N PRO A 110 -32.57 -8.55 2.44
CA PRO A 110 -33.06 -8.00 3.70
C PRO A 110 -34.10 -8.88 4.42
N ASP A 111 -34.75 -9.80 3.70
CA ASP A 111 -35.89 -10.59 4.22
C ASP A 111 -35.49 -11.97 4.80
N GLU A 112 -34.21 -12.36 4.74
CA GLU A 112 -33.69 -13.57 5.36
C GLU A 112 -33.19 -13.29 6.78
N GLY A 113 -34.11 -12.90 7.68
CA GLY A 113 -33.82 -12.67 9.09
C GLY A 113 -33.35 -13.92 9.85
N PRO A 114 -32.88 -13.78 11.11
CA PRO A 114 -32.28 -14.85 11.93
C PRO A 114 -33.19 -16.06 12.22
N ALA A 115 -34.46 -16.01 11.83
CA ALA A 115 -35.45 -17.08 12.06
C ALA A 115 -35.09 -18.41 11.37
N ARG A 116 -34.26 -18.42 10.32
CA ARG A 116 -33.80 -19.67 9.68
C ARG A 116 -32.61 -20.33 10.36
N ALA A 117 -31.87 -19.62 11.22
CA ALA A 117 -30.69 -20.18 11.90
C ALA A 117 -31.04 -21.14 13.06
N LEU A 118 -32.31 -21.17 13.49
CA LEU A 118 -32.82 -22.08 14.54
C LEU A 118 -33.55 -23.31 13.96
N MET A 119 -33.57 -23.49 12.64
CA MET A 119 -34.30 -24.57 11.96
C MET A 119 -33.39 -25.69 11.42
N TYR A 120 -32.12 -25.77 11.87
CA TYR A 120 -31.23 -26.90 11.67
C TYR A 120 -30.37 -27.15 12.92
#